data_AF-A0A2A4SDQ9-F1
#
_entry.id   AF-A0A2A4SDQ9-F1
#
_cell.length_a   1.000
_cell.length_b   1.000
_cell.length_c   1.000
_cell.angle_alpha   90.00
_cell.angle_beta   90.00
_cell.angle_gamma   90.00
#
_symmetry.space_group_name_H-M   'P 1'
#
loop_
_entity.id
_entity.type
_entity.pdbx_description
1 polymer ?
#
loop_
_entity_poly.entity_id
_entity_poly.type
_entity_poly.pdbx_seq_one_letter_code
_entity_poly.pdbx_strand_id
1 'polypeptide(L)'
;MIEHIDLDLCDGCNVCIDSCPTDVIRLVEDGNPWEVKGWKVVVAYPNECHSCRLCAIDCHVDAITVSHELHIPAPFLDYQRI
;
A
#
# COMPACT_ATOMS: atom_id res chain seq x y z
N MET A 1 2.15 7.97 -1.59
CA MET A 1 1.09 6.99 -1.29
C MET A 1 1.71 5.60 -1.33
N ILE A 2 1.01 4.56 -0.84
CA ILE A 2 1.44 3.18 -1.11
C ILE A 2 1.44 2.97 -2.62
N GLU A 3 2.62 2.79 -3.19
CA GLU A 3 2.83 2.61 -4.63
C GLU A 3 2.67 1.15 -5.02
N HIS A 4 3.25 0.26 -4.21
CA HIS A 4 3.32 -1.15 -4.50
C HIS A 4 3.36 -1.98 -3.21
N ILE A 5 2.76 -3.18 -3.27
CA ILE A 5 2.85 -4.22 -2.25
C ILE A 5 3.34 -5.49 -2.95
N ASP A 6 4.52 -5.97 -2.59
CA ASP A 6 5.06 -7.23 -3.07
C ASP A 6 4.31 -8.40 -2.40
N LEU A 7 3.47 -9.07 -3.19
CA LEU A 7 2.65 -10.18 -2.71
C LEU A 7 3.45 -11.46 -2.49
N ASP A 8 4.65 -11.59 -3.07
CA ASP A 8 5.51 -12.74 -2.84
C ASP A 8 6.21 -12.62 -1.48
N LEU A 9 6.56 -11.39 -1.06
CA LEU A 9 7.13 -11.11 0.27
C LEU A 9 6.08 -11.03 1.37
N CYS A 10 4.90 -10.48 1.08
CA CYS A 10 3.85 -10.30 2.08
C CYS A 10 3.43 -11.64 2.70
N ASP A 11 3.53 -11.78 4.01
CA ASP A 11 3.17 -13.00 4.74
C ASP A 11 1.78 -12.94 5.40
N GLY A 12 1.06 -11.83 5.21
CA GLY A 12 -0.27 -11.63 5.80
C GLY A 12 -0.25 -11.34 7.30
N CYS A 13 0.89 -10.92 7.88
CA CYS A 13 1.04 -10.72 9.32
C CYS A 13 0.24 -9.57 9.95
N ASN A 14 -0.58 -8.83 9.18
CA ASN A 14 -1.47 -7.73 9.59
C ASN A 14 -0.86 -6.47 10.23
N VAL A 15 0.43 -6.43 10.57
CA VAL A 15 1.07 -5.27 11.24
C VAL A 15 0.85 -3.93 10.51
N CYS A 16 0.88 -3.93 9.18
CA CYS A 16 0.66 -2.71 8.40
C CYS A 16 -0.78 -2.15 8.50
N ILE A 17 -1.76 -2.99 8.84
CA ILE A 17 -3.15 -2.58 9.09
C ILE A 17 -3.18 -1.80 10.41
N ASP A 18 -2.60 -2.37 11.47
CA ASP A 18 -2.56 -1.75 12.79
C ASP A 18 -1.76 -0.43 12.80
N SER A 19 -0.70 -0.34 11.99
CA SER A 19 0.12 0.87 11.91
C SER A 19 -0.46 1.97 11.02
N CYS A 20 -1.52 1.69 10.26
CA CYS A 20 -2.11 2.66 9.35
C CYS A 20 -3.05 3.63 10.09
N PRO A 21 -2.69 4.92 10.26
CA PRO A 21 -3.52 5.86 11.03
C PRO A 21 -4.81 6.27 10.30
N THR A 22 -4.91 5.98 9.00
CA THR A 22 -6.08 6.28 8.16
C THR A 22 -6.81 5.02 7.69
N ASP A 23 -6.45 3.84 8.24
CA ASP A 23 -7.17 2.58 8.02
C ASP A 23 -7.40 2.20 6.54
N VAL A 24 -6.40 2.43 5.67
CA VAL A 24 -6.55 2.22 4.22
C VAL A 24 -6.25 0.80 3.72
N ILE A 25 -5.82 -0.10 4.61
CA ILE A 25 -5.32 -1.44 4.26
C ILE A 25 -6.30 -2.50 4.77
N ARG A 26 -6.54 -3.55 3.97
CA ARG A 26 -7.40 -4.69 4.34
C ARG A 26 -6.68 -6.01 4.11
N LEU A 27 -6.98 -7.00 4.95
CA LEU A 27 -6.54 -8.37 4.77
C LEU A 27 -7.53 -9.11 3.87
N VAL A 28 -7.03 -9.80 2.85
CA VAL A 28 -7.81 -10.60 1.90
C VAL A 28 -7.16 -11.97 1.73
N GLU A 29 -7.97 -12.97 1.43
CA GLU A 29 -7.47 -14.28 1.03
C GLU A 29 -6.93 -14.16 -0.40
N ASP A 30 -5.68 -14.58 -0.63
CA ASP A 30 -5.09 -14.58 -1.96
C ASP A 30 -5.55 -15.82 -2.76
N GLY A 31 -5.85 -15.63 -4.04
CA GLY A 31 -6.10 -16.71 -4.99
C GLY A 31 -7.51 -17.29 -5.07
N ASN A 32 -7.60 -18.40 -5.80
CA ASN A 32 -8.86 -19.10 -6.05
C ASN A 32 -9.25 -20.00 -4.86
N PRO A 33 -10.54 -20.28 -4.64
CA PRO A 33 -11.02 -21.11 -3.51
C PRO A 33 -10.46 -22.54 -3.42
N TRP A 34 -9.72 -22.98 -4.45
CA TRP A 34 -9.18 -24.33 -4.58
C TRP A 34 -7.65 -24.39 -4.43
N GLU A 35 -6.99 -23.25 -4.22
CA GLU A 35 -5.57 -23.15 -3.92
C GLU A 35 -5.38 -22.89 -2.42
N VAL A 36 -4.44 -23.60 -1.78
CA VAL A 36 -4.04 -23.25 -0.41
C VAL A 36 -3.13 -22.03 -0.50
N LYS A 37 -3.73 -20.85 -0.36
CA LYS A 37 -3.01 -19.58 -0.34
C LYS A 37 -3.26 -18.86 0.98
N GLY A 38 -2.26 -18.10 1.38
CA GLY A 38 -2.26 -17.35 2.63
C GLY A 38 -3.05 -16.04 2.52
N TRP A 39 -3.17 -15.36 3.64
CA TRP A 39 -3.70 -14.00 3.69
C TRP A 39 -2.68 -13.02 3.12
N LYS A 40 -3.14 -12.04 2.35
CA LYS A 40 -2.34 -10.93 1.82
C LYS A 40 -3.05 -9.61 2.12
N VAL A 41 -2.31 -8.52 2.09
CA VAL A 41 -2.88 -7.19 2.31
C VAL A 41 -3.09 -6.46 0.99
N VAL A 42 -4.16 -5.68 0.91
CA VAL A 42 -4.48 -4.80 -0.22
C VAL A 42 -4.80 -3.39 0.27
N VAL A 43 -4.56 -2.39 -0.57
CA VAL A 43 -4.93 -0.99 -0.29
C VAL A 43 -6.38 -0.77 -0.74
N ALA A 44 -7.31 -0.75 0.22
CA ALA A 44 -8.74 -0.57 -0.06
C ALA A 44 -9.13 0.88 -0.34
N TYR A 45 -8.47 1.85 0.33
CA TYR A 45 -8.78 3.28 0.22
C TYR A 45 -7.52 4.10 -0.15
N PRO A 46 -6.95 3.92 -1.37
CA PRO A 46 -5.68 4.53 -1.73
C PRO A 46 -5.68 6.06 -1.62
N ASN A 47 -6.80 6.71 -1.93
CA ASN A 47 -6.94 8.17 -1.87
C ASN A 47 -6.92 8.75 -0.45
N GLU A 48 -7.05 7.91 0.58
CA GLU A 48 -7.00 8.31 1.99
C GLU A 48 -5.60 8.04 2.61
N CYS A 49 -4.64 7.56 1.81
CA CYS A 49 -3.27 7.31 2.24
C CYS A 49 -2.49 8.63 2.38
N HIS A 50 -2.13 8.99 3.60
CA HIS A 50 -1.34 10.20 3.88
C HIS A 50 0.17 10.07 3.59
N SER A 51 0.62 8.96 3.00
CA SER A 51 2.03 8.73 2.65
C SER A 51 3.00 8.83 3.85
N CYS A 52 2.52 8.55 5.07
CA CYS A 52 3.28 8.67 6.33
C CYS A 52 4.37 7.60 6.51
N ARG A 53 4.41 6.57 5.66
CA ARG A 53 5.39 5.47 5.65
C ARG A 53 5.36 4.49 6.84
N LEU A 54 4.45 4.62 7.79
CA LEU A 54 4.35 3.69 8.94
C LEU A 54 4.18 2.22 8.50
N CYS A 55 3.30 1.95 7.53
CA CYS A 55 3.11 0.60 6.99
C CYS A 55 4.38 -0.01 6.38
N ALA A 56 5.24 0.80 5.76
CA ALA A 56 6.50 0.34 5.19
C ALA A 56 7.58 0.14 6.26
N ILE A 57 7.64 1.04 7.25
CA ILE A 57 8.61 0.95 8.36
C ILE A 57 8.35 -0.28 9.23
N ASP A 58 7.07 -0.60 9.50
CA ASP A 58 6.71 -1.72 10.37
C ASP A 58 6.63 -3.06 9.64
N CYS A 59 6.74 -3.07 8.30
CA CYS A 59 6.71 -4.30 7.52
C CYS A 59 8.03 -5.05 7.66
N HIS A 60 8.05 -6.08 8.50
CA HIS A 60 9.25 -6.87 8.79
C HIS A 60 9.81 -7.69 7.60
N VAL A 61 9.03 -7.82 6.53
CA VAL A 61 9.42 -8.50 5.27
C VAL A 61 9.67 -7.50 4.12
N ASP A 62 9.66 -6.19 4.41
CA ASP A 62 9.89 -5.12 3.43
C ASP A 62 8.98 -5.19 2.18
N ALA A 63 7.76 -5.69 2.33
CA ALA A 63 6.83 -5.90 1.21
C ALA A 63 6.16 -4.61 0.69
N ILE A 64 6.27 -3.47 1.37
CA ILE A 64 5.47 -2.25 1.06
C ILE A 64 6.37 -1.10 0.62
N THR A 65 6.12 -0.57 -0.57
CA THR A 65 6.77 0.63 -1.11
C THR A 65 5.84 1.84 -1.00
N VAL A 66 6.31 2.94 -0.41
CA VAL A 66 5.57 4.21 -0.30
C VAL A 66 6.37 5.34 -0.95
N SER A 67 5.85 5.90 -2.04
CA SER A 67 6.43 7.05 -2.73
C SER A 67 5.67 8.35 -2.45
N HIS A 68 6.10 9.45 -3.06
CA HIS A 68 5.48 10.78 -2.95
C HIS A 68 4.98 11.27 -4.31
N GLU A 69 4.66 10.33 -5.21
CA GLU A 69 4.22 10.68 -6.54
C GLU A 69 2.93 11.50 -6.48
N LEU A 70 3.03 12.75 -6.95
CA LEU A 70 1.92 13.67 -7.10
C LEU A 70 1.36 13.48 -8.51
N HIS A 71 0.19 12.86 -8.62
CA HIS A 71 -0.52 12.83 -9.90
C HIS A 71 -1.17 14.19 -10.13
N ILE A 72 -0.49 15.05 -10.90
CA ILE A 72 -1.00 16.36 -11.31
C ILE A 72 -1.75 16.18 -12.64
N PRO A 73 -3.09 16.24 -12.67
CA PRO A 73 -3.82 16.13 -13.92
C PRO A 73 -3.56 17.35 -14.80
N ALA A 74 -3.56 17.16 -16.12
CA ALA A 74 -3.56 18.29 -17.05
C ALA A 74 -4.80 19.19 -16.80
N PRO A 75 -4.69 20.53 -16.85
CA PRO A 75 -3.56 21.33 -17.34
C PRO A 75 -2.59 21.83 -16.24
N PHE A 76 -2.62 21.30 -15.02
CA PHE A 76 -1.88 21.89 -13.88
C PHE A 76 -0.36 21.57 -13.87
N LEU A 77 0.17 20.95 -14.93
CA LEU A 77 1.58 20.57 -15.08
C LEU A 77 2.53 21.74 -15.43
N ASP A 78 2.01 22.94 -15.66
CA ASP A 78 2.79 24.08 -16.16
C ASP A 78 3.72 24.75 -15.12
N TYR A 79 3.67 24.35 -13.84
CA TYR A 79 4.45 25.02 -12.77
C TYR A 79 5.90 24.52 -12.62
N GLN A 80 6.36 23.54 -13.41
CA GLN A 80 7.74 23.01 -13.31
C GLN A 80 8.77 23.70 -14.25
N ARG A 81 8.47 24.90 -14.75
CA ARG A 81 9.39 25.69 -15.57
C ARG A 81 9.64 27.08 -14.96
N ILE A 82 10.40 27.12 -13.88
CA ILE A 82 11.26 28.27 -13.49
C ILE A 82 12.62 27.70 -13.10
#